data_AF-M1MMA2-F1
#
_entry.id   AF-M1MMA2-F1
#
_cell.length_a   1.000
_cell.length_b   1.000
_cell.length_c   1.000
_cell.angle_alpha   90.00
_cell.angle_beta   90.00
_cell.angle_gamma   90.00
#
_symmetry.space_group_name_H-M   'P 1'
#
loop_
_entity.id
_entity.type
_entity.pdbx_description
1 polymer ?
#
loop_
_entity_poly.entity_id
_entity_poly.type
_entity_poly.pdbx_seq_one_letter_code
_entity_poly.pdbx_strand_id
1 'polypeptide(L)'
;MKYERIFLSIILPITYFISILFWFKGSNSLLLAITALPAFAAIVSMLIENKSLKNLLTPFFQRISVKSLAFTIFFPITAVLFCMLVTIFTHQGSLLTSWNNIFLKIVSITLISIVLFIVGLLEEFGWRGYLLPRLIEKYKIKRATFIIGVIITLYHLPVIFILNFHHGLSKAIVYTLLQSAAVFAINFGFTYLFTLSKNVILPSIMLTLWNNLNLAILGSSYKLLPVQGYIIGNPYIVNGLGIFGLIYFIFFAIYAYKKFSILDKHM
;
A
#
# COMPACT_ATOMS: atom_id res chain seq x y z
N MET A 1 1.84 -23.58 4.67
CA MET A 1 2.56 -22.77 5.69
C MET A 1 4.07 -22.98 5.73
N LYS A 2 4.65 -24.12 5.32
CA LYS A 2 6.12 -24.28 5.36
C LYS A 2 6.83 -23.20 4.53
N TYR A 3 6.39 -22.99 3.29
CA TYR A 3 7.01 -22.04 2.35
C TYR A 3 6.64 -20.58 2.64
N GLU A 4 5.44 -20.34 3.16
CA GLU A 4 5.00 -19.02 3.64
C GLU A 4 5.80 -18.59 4.87
N ARG A 5 6.20 -19.53 5.73
CA ARG A 5 7.14 -19.24 6.82
C ARG A 5 8.52 -18.87 6.28
N ILE A 6 9.03 -19.58 5.28
CA ILE A 6 10.31 -19.23 4.61
C ILE A 6 10.24 -17.81 4.04
N PHE A 7 9.17 -17.49 3.31
CA PHE A 7 8.93 -16.15 2.77
C PHE A 7 9.00 -15.08 3.87
N LEU A 8 8.31 -15.29 5.00
CA LEU A 8 8.30 -14.35 6.12
C LEU A 8 9.65 -14.27 6.85
N SER A 9 10.36 -15.39 6.98
CA SER A 9 11.70 -15.46 7.56
C SER A 9 12.76 -14.74 6.71
N ILE A 10 12.51 -14.56 5.41
CA ILE A 10 13.35 -13.72 4.54
C ILE A 10 12.95 -12.26 4.70
N ILE A 11 11.67 -11.94 4.53
CA ILE A 11 11.22 -10.54 4.44
C ILE A 11 11.46 -9.76 5.72
N LEU A 12 10.97 -10.23 6.87
CA LEU A 12 10.96 -9.40 8.08
C LEU A 12 12.38 -9.09 8.57
N PRO A 13 13.30 -10.06 8.73
CA PRO A 13 14.65 -9.76 9.21
C PRO A 13 15.43 -8.86 8.24
N ILE A 14 15.34 -9.12 6.93
CA ILE A 14 16.07 -8.33 5.93
C ILE A 14 15.50 -6.91 5.82
N THR A 15 14.17 -6.75 5.91
CA THR A 15 13.55 -5.41 5.92
C THR A 15 14.01 -4.59 7.12
N TYR A 16 14.03 -5.21 8.30
CA TYR A 16 14.47 -4.55 9.52
C TYR A 16 15.96 -4.18 9.41
N PHE A 17 16.79 -5.07 8.91
CA PHE A 17 18.21 -4.81 8.67
C PHE A 17 18.44 -3.66 7.68
N ILE A 18 17.79 -3.67 6.52
CA ILE A 18 17.91 -2.59 5.53
C ILE A 18 17.36 -1.28 6.10
N SER A 19 16.29 -1.32 6.90
CA SER A 19 15.74 -0.12 7.55
C SER A 19 16.75 0.49 8.53
N ILE A 20 17.46 -0.34 9.31
CA ILE A 20 18.55 0.13 10.17
C ILE A 20 19.67 0.77 9.33
N LEU A 21 20.07 0.17 8.20
CA LEU A 21 21.05 0.79 7.30
C LEU A 21 20.54 2.11 6.71
N PHE A 22 19.25 2.20 6.43
CA PHE A 22 18.60 3.40 5.92
C PHE A 22 18.67 4.54 6.93
N TRP A 23 18.60 4.28 8.23
CA TRP A 23 18.83 5.29 9.27
C TRP A 23 20.15 6.04 9.09
N PHE A 24 21.23 5.32 8.79
CA PHE A 24 22.57 5.90 8.70
C PHE A 24 22.88 6.54 7.35
N LYS A 25 22.37 5.95 6.26
CA LYS A 25 22.73 6.37 4.89
C LYS A 25 21.65 7.20 4.18
N GLY A 26 20.39 7.13 4.62
CA GLY A 26 19.27 7.91 4.07
C GLY A 26 19.11 7.83 2.55
N SER A 27 19.34 6.67 1.92
CA SER A 27 19.39 6.56 0.46
C SER A 27 18.10 6.01 -0.17
N ASN A 28 17.67 6.61 -1.29
CA ASN A 28 16.54 6.11 -2.08
C ASN A 28 16.76 4.68 -2.61
N SER A 29 18.02 4.28 -2.83
CA SER A 29 18.37 2.91 -3.25
C SER A 29 18.03 1.86 -2.18
N LEU A 30 18.15 2.18 -0.89
CA LEU A 30 17.77 1.28 0.19
C LEU A 30 16.25 1.16 0.31
N LEU A 31 15.51 2.24 0.07
CA LEU A 31 14.04 2.17 -0.01
C LEU A 31 13.57 1.31 -1.19
N LEU A 32 14.22 1.43 -2.34
CA LEU A 32 13.94 0.56 -3.49
C LEU A 32 14.26 -0.91 -3.17
N ALA A 33 15.35 -1.18 -2.45
CA ALA A 33 15.70 -2.53 -2.01
C ALA A 33 14.65 -3.12 -1.06
N ILE A 34 14.13 -2.33 -0.11
CA ILE A 34 13.00 -2.73 0.75
C ILE A 34 11.78 -3.07 -0.13
N THR A 35 11.44 -2.20 -1.09
CA THR A 35 10.28 -2.36 -2.00
C THR A 35 10.38 -3.64 -2.84
N ALA A 36 11.58 -4.03 -3.27
CA ALA A 36 11.82 -5.23 -4.09
C ALA A 36 11.86 -6.55 -3.29
N LEU A 37 11.98 -6.47 -1.97
CA LEU A 37 12.17 -7.63 -1.13
C LEU A 37 10.99 -8.63 -1.16
N PRO A 38 9.71 -8.21 -1.19
CA PRO A 38 8.60 -9.16 -1.31
C PRO A 38 8.63 -9.98 -2.60
N ALA A 39 8.91 -9.37 -3.75
CA ALA A 39 9.06 -10.12 -5.00
C ALA A 39 10.25 -11.10 -4.92
N PHE A 40 11.39 -10.66 -4.40
CA PHE A 40 12.57 -11.50 -4.24
C PHE A 40 12.28 -12.72 -3.35
N ALA A 41 11.68 -12.50 -2.18
CA ALA A 41 11.34 -13.56 -1.24
C ALA A 41 10.31 -14.54 -1.83
N ALA A 42 9.36 -14.06 -2.64
CA ALA A 42 8.42 -14.91 -3.36
C ALA A 42 9.12 -15.83 -4.35
N ILE A 43 10.03 -15.29 -5.17
CA ILE A 43 10.80 -16.06 -6.16
C ILE A 43 11.64 -17.13 -5.45
N VAL A 44 12.40 -16.76 -4.42
CA VAL A 44 13.23 -17.70 -3.65
C VAL A 44 12.37 -18.80 -3.02
N SER A 45 11.24 -18.43 -2.41
CA SER A 45 10.36 -19.41 -1.76
C SER A 45 9.72 -20.38 -2.76
N MET A 46 9.40 -19.93 -3.99
CA MET A 46 8.87 -20.80 -5.04
C MET A 46 9.92 -21.73 -5.65
N LEU A 47 11.17 -21.25 -5.80
CA LEU A 47 12.29 -22.06 -6.23
C LEU A 47 12.57 -23.20 -5.23
N ILE A 48 12.54 -22.90 -3.92
CA ILE A 48 12.69 -23.91 -2.85
C ILE A 48 11.50 -24.89 -2.83
N GLU A 49 10.31 -24.44 -3.23
CA GLU A 49 9.12 -25.28 -3.37
C GLU A 49 9.22 -26.24 -4.58
N ASN A 50 10.29 -26.18 -5.39
CA ASN A 50 10.46 -26.90 -6.66
C ASN A 50 9.25 -26.69 -7.61
N LYS A 51 8.56 -25.56 -7.49
CA LYS A 51 7.47 -25.21 -8.40
C LYS A 51 8.04 -24.63 -9.69
N SER A 52 7.43 -25.00 -10.81
CA SER A 52 7.78 -24.42 -12.11
C SER A 52 7.72 -22.89 -12.06
N LEU A 53 8.72 -22.23 -12.65
CA LEU A 53 8.75 -20.78 -12.85
C LEU A 53 7.52 -20.27 -13.61
N LYS A 54 6.85 -21.11 -14.40
CA LYS A 54 5.59 -20.76 -15.08
C LYS A 54 4.49 -20.34 -14.10
N ASN A 55 4.47 -20.93 -12.89
CA ASN A 55 3.48 -20.58 -11.87
C ASN A 55 3.66 -19.15 -11.34
N LEU A 56 4.85 -18.54 -11.50
CA LEU A 56 5.08 -17.12 -11.20
C LEU A 56 4.33 -16.19 -12.15
N LEU A 57 4.07 -16.65 -13.38
CA LEU A 57 3.46 -15.85 -14.42
C LEU A 57 1.93 -15.95 -14.41
N THR A 58 1.36 -16.99 -13.79
CA THR A 58 -0.09 -17.21 -13.71
C THR A 58 -0.90 -15.99 -13.24
N PRO A 59 -0.46 -15.20 -12.24
CA PRO A 59 -1.17 -14.00 -11.81
C PRO A 59 -1.22 -12.87 -12.86
N PHE A 60 -0.32 -12.85 -13.86
CA PHE A 60 -0.30 -11.80 -14.89
C PHE A 60 -1.37 -12.01 -15.95
N PHE A 61 -1.74 -13.27 -16.20
CA PHE A 61 -2.67 -13.66 -17.26
C PHE A 61 -4.12 -13.79 -16.79
N GLN A 62 -4.42 -13.44 -15.53
CA GLN A 62 -5.80 -13.45 -15.04
C GLN A 62 -6.63 -12.37 -15.72
N ARG A 63 -7.90 -12.67 -16.03
CA ARG A 63 -8.78 -11.75 -16.75
C ARG A 63 -9.01 -10.45 -15.96
N ILE A 64 -8.89 -9.33 -16.66
CA ILE A 64 -9.17 -8.00 -16.12
C ILE A 64 -10.60 -7.62 -16.51
N SER A 65 -11.45 -7.34 -15.52
CA SER A 65 -12.79 -6.83 -15.74
C SER A 65 -12.81 -5.29 -15.68
N VAL A 66 -13.81 -4.66 -16.31
CA VAL A 66 -14.04 -3.21 -16.20
C VAL A 66 -14.21 -2.80 -14.74
N LYS A 67 -14.88 -3.62 -13.92
CA LYS A 67 -15.06 -3.37 -12.48
C LYS A 67 -13.73 -3.33 -11.73
N SER A 68 -12.84 -4.30 -11.99
CA SER A 68 -11.52 -4.33 -11.35
C SER A 68 -10.64 -3.17 -11.80
N LEU A 69 -10.67 -2.81 -13.09
CA LEU A 69 -9.91 -1.68 -13.62
C LEU A 69 -10.42 -0.35 -13.07
N ALA A 70 -11.75 -0.16 -13.02
CA ALA A 70 -12.37 1.01 -12.43
C ALA A 70 -11.98 1.13 -10.95
N PHE A 71 -12.01 0.03 -10.19
CA PHE A 71 -11.60 0.05 -8.79
C PHE A 71 -10.13 0.45 -8.61
N THR A 72 -9.22 -0.09 -9.43
CA THR A 72 -7.78 0.27 -9.42
C THR A 72 -7.54 1.77 -9.57
N ILE A 73 -8.32 2.45 -10.41
CA ILE A 73 -8.14 3.88 -10.70
C ILE A 73 -8.89 4.74 -9.69
N PHE A 74 -10.18 4.46 -9.46
CA PHE A 74 -11.03 5.34 -8.68
C PHE A 74 -10.76 5.24 -7.18
N PHE A 75 -10.37 4.08 -6.64
CA PHE A 75 -10.18 3.93 -5.20
C PHE A 75 -9.10 4.87 -4.62
N PRO A 76 -7.89 4.99 -5.21
CA PRO A 76 -6.91 5.99 -4.76
C PRO A 76 -7.38 7.43 -4.97
N ILE A 77 -8.04 7.72 -6.10
CA ILE A 77 -8.53 9.07 -6.42
C ILE A 77 -9.58 9.52 -5.40
N THR A 78 -10.57 8.69 -5.09
CA THR A 78 -11.61 9.04 -4.12
C THR A 78 -11.06 9.17 -2.71
N ALA A 79 -10.05 8.38 -2.32
CA ALA A 79 -9.37 8.53 -1.04
C ALA A 79 -8.67 9.89 -0.93
N VAL A 80 -7.93 10.30 -1.96
CA VAL A 80 -7.21 11.59 -1.99
C VAL A 80 -8.18 12.78 -2.05
N LEU A 81 -9.21 12.68 -2.89
CA LEU A 81 -10.26 13.71 -2.97
C LEU A 81 -11.00 13.85 -1.64
N PHE A 82 -11.32 12.74 -0.96
CA PHE A 82 -11.92 12.78 0.37
C PHE A 82 -11.04 13.53 1.36
N CYS A 83 -9.76 13.18 1.46
CA CYS A 83 -8.83 13.87 2.37
C CYS A 83 -8.75 15.36 2.06
N MET A 84 -8.62 15.72 0.78
CA MET A 84 -8.57 17.10 0.32
C MET A 84 -9.82 17.90 0.69
N LEU A 85 -11.01 17.36 0.40
CA LEU A 85 -12.29 18.02 0.67
C LEU A 85 -12.51 18.20 2.17
N VAL A 86 -12.20 17.17 2.98
CA VAL A 86 -12.30 17.25 4.44
C VAL A 86 -11.32 18.28 5.00
N THR A 87 -10.10 18.37 4.46
CA THR A 87 -9.13 19.40 4.87
C THR A 87 -9.65 20.81 4.66
N ILE A 88 -10.22 21.09 3.48
CA ILE A 88 -10.77 22.41 3.16
C ILE A 88 -11.98 22.70 4.06
N PHE A 89 -12.90 21.73 4.20
CA PHE A 89 -14.11 21.88 5.00
C PHE A 89 -13.84 22.11 6.49
N THR A 90 -12.82 21.45 7.04
CA THR A 90 -12.44 21.56 8.46
C THR A 90 -11.45 22.69 8.74
N HIS A 91 -11.06 23.47 7.73
CA HIS A 91 -10.03 24.53 7.81
C HIS A 91 -8.68 24.04 8.37
N GLN A 92 -8.34 22.76 8.18
CA GLN A 92 -7.07 22.17 8.60
C GLN A 92 -5.93 22.40 7.58
N GLY A 93 -6.23 23.11 6.50
CA GLY A 93 -5.32 23.36 5.42
C GLY A 93 -5.92 24.19 4.30
N SER A 94 -5.09 24.51 3.30
CA SER A 94 -5.48 25.34 2.16
C SER A 94 -4.93 24.80 0.85
N LEU A 95 -5.59 25.16 -0.24
CA LEU A 95 -5.14 24.88 -1.60
C LEU A 95 -3.99 25.81 -1.98
N LEU A 96 -2.92 25.23 -2.51
CA LEU A 96 -1.79 25.98 -3.10
C LEU A 96 -1.99 26.33 -4.57
N THR A 97 -2.97 25.71 -5.21
CA THR A 97 -3.12 25.78 -6.66
C THR A 97 -4.60 25.71 -7.06
N SER A 98 -4.87 25.95 -8.33
CA SER A 98 -6.23 25.90 -8.87
C SER A 98 -6.74 24.45 -9.03
N TRP A 99 -8.06 24.30 -9.03
CA TRP A 99 -8.73 23.02 -9.29
C TRP A 99 -8.32 22.40 -10.64
N ASN A 100 -8.08 23.24 -11.66
CA ASN A 100 -7.61 22.77 -12.97
C ASN A 100 -6.24 22.08 -12.86
N ASN A 101 -5.30 22.65 -12.10
CA ASN A 101 -3.98 22.05 -11.91
C ASN A 101 -4.06 20.73 -11.13
N ILE A 102 -4.95 20.63 -10.14
CA ILE A 102 -5.21 19.37 -9.42
C ILE A 102 -5.75 18.32 -10.37
N PHE A 103 -6.76 18.66 -11.18
CA PHE A 103 -7.33 17.75 -12.16
C PHE A 103 -6.27 17.23 -13.14
N LEU A 104 -5.50 18.14 -13.75
CA LEU A 104 -4.41 17.78 -14.68
C LEU A 104 -3.37 16.89 -14.00
N LYS A 105 -3.05 17.14 -12.72
CA LYS A 105 -2.09 16.33 -11.97
C LYS A 105 -2.62 14.93 -11.68
N ILE A 106 -3.89 14.81 -11.32
CA ILE A 106 -4.55 13.50 -11.11
C ILE A 106 -4.52 12.69 -12.40
N VAL A 107 -4.92 13.29 -13.53
CA VAL A 107 -4.89 12.64 -14.84
C VAL A 107 -3.47 12.21 -15.21
N SER A 108 -2.50 13.12 -15.12
CA SER A 108 -1.10 12.84 -15.46
C SER A 108 -0.51 11.70 -14.62
N ILE A 109 -0.69 11.73 -13.30
CA ILE A 109 -0.19 10.67 -12.41
C ILE A 109 -0.90 9.35 -12.69
N THR A 110 -2.19 9.36 -13.03
CA THR A 110 -2.93 8.16 -13.40
C THR A 110 -2.32 7.49 -14.62
N LEU A 111 -2.07 8.26 -15.69
CA LEU A 111 -1.43 7.74 -16.90
C LEU A 111 -0.01 7.23 -16.63
N ILE A 112 0.80 7.99 -15.89
CA ILE A 112 2.17 7.60 -15.53
C ILE A 112 2.16 6.31 -14.70
N SER A 113 1.22 6.15 -13.78
CA SER A 113 1.15 4.95 -12.91
C SER A 113 0.75 3.69 -13.66
N ILE A 114 -0.03 3.82 -14.74
CA ILE A 114 -0.34 2.71 -15.64
C ILE A 114 0.92 2.25 -16.38
N VAL A 115 1.80 3.18 -16.78
CA VAL A 115 3.04 2.86 -17.50
C VAL A 115 4.15 2.37 -16.55
N LEU A 116 4.31 2.99 -15.39
CA LEU A 116 5.38 2.73 -14.42
C LEU A 116 4.98 1.78 -13.27
N PHE A 117 3.96 0.94 -13.50
CA PHE A 117 3.45 -0.01 -12.50
C PHE A 117 4.51 -1.02 -12.00
N ILE A 118 5.63 -1.16 -12.72
CA ILE A 118 6.72 -2.07 -12.36
C ILE A 118 7.25 -1.80 -10.95
N VAL A 119 7.25 -0.55 -10.49
CA VAL A 119 7.68 -0.20 -9.13
C VAL A 119 6.72 -0.78 -8.10
N GLY A 120 5.41 -0.71 -8.34
CA GLY A 120 4.43 -1.36 -7.49
C GLY A 120 4.44 -2.88 -7.61
N LEU A 121 4.88 -3.42 -8.75
CA LEU A 121 4.98 -4.86 -8.98
C LEU A 121 6.05 -5.51 -8.10
N LEU A 122 7.16 -4.82 -7.85
CA LEU A 122 8.23 -5.27 -6.96
C LEU A 122 7.72 -5.64 -5.55
N GLU A 123 6.69 -4.95 -5.09
CA GLU A 123 6.08 -5.21 -3.78
C GLU A 123 4.85 -6.13 -3.91
N GLU A 124 3.89 -5.77 -4.77
CA GLU A 124 2.61 -6.48 -4.88
C GLU A 124 2.74 -7.90 -5.44
N PHE A 125 3.84 -8.21 -6.15
CA PHE A 125 4.12 -9.58 -6.56
C PHE A 125 4.31 -10.52 -5.36
N GLY A 126 5.01 -10.07 -4.31
CA GLY A 126 5.14 -10.85 -3.08
C GLY A 126 3.83 -10.97 -2.32
N TRP A 127 3.11 -9.86 -2.17
CA TRP A 127 1.88 -9.84 -1.39
C TRP A 127 0.71 -10.52 -2.09
N ARG A 128 0.35 -10.08 -3.30
CA ARG A 128 -0.86 -10.53 -4.03
C ARG A 128 -0.53 -11.66 -5.00
N GLY A 129 0.68 -11.72 -5.52
CA GLY A 129 1.13 -12.82 -6.39
C GLY A 129 1.52 -14.09 -5.63
N TYR A 130 2.01 -13.99 -4.39
CA TYR A 130 2.53 -15.14 -3.63
C TYR A 130 1.80 -15.40 -2.31
N LEU A 131 1.79 -14.45 -1.37
CA LEU A 131 1.36 -14.73 0.01
C LEU A 131 -0.17 -14.79 0.16
N LEU A 132 -0.89 -13.77 -0.33
CA LEU A 132 -2.34 -13.65 -0.18
C LEU A 132 -3.12 -14.85 -0.74
N PRO A 133 -2.84 -15.36 -1.96
CA PRO A 133 -3.57 -16.51 -2.49
C PRO A 133 -3.48 -17.74 -1.56
N ARG A 134 -2.29 -18.01 -1.01
CA ARG A 134 -2.04 -19.12 -0.09
C ARG A 134 -2.75 -18.93 1.26
N LEU A 135 -2.78 -17.69 1.76
CA LEU A 135 -3.53 -17.37 2.97
C LEU A 135 -5.04 -17.54 2.76
N ILE A 136 -5.56 -17.15 1.60
CA ILE A 136 -6.99 -17.32 1.24
C ILE A 136 -7.35 -18.80 1.16
N GLU A 137 -6.53 -19.62 0.49
CA GLU A 137 -6.75 -21.07 0.39
C GLU A 137 -6.84 -21.73 1.77
N LYS A 138 -6.01 -21.28 2.72
CA LYS A 138 -5.97 -21.87 4.06
C LYS A 138 -7.01 -21.30 5.03
N TYR A 139 -7.25 -19.99 5.01
CA TYR A 139 -7.98 -19.29 6.07
C TYR A 139 -9.26 -18.57 5.59
N LYS A 140 -9.59 -18.66 4.29
CA LYS A 140 -10.62 -17.86 3.62
C LYS A 140 -10.28 -16.35 3.59
N ILE A 141 -11.03 -15.57 2.81
CA ILE A 141 -10.68 -14.18 2.47
C ILE A 141 -10.62 -13.31 3.71
N LYS A 142 -11.60 -13.40 4.63
CA LYS A 142 -11.64 -12.54 5.82
C LYS A 142 -10.39 -12.67 6.68
N ARG A 143 -10.07 -13.91 7.10
CA ARG A 143 -8.93 -14.15 7.99
C ARG A 143 -7.61 -13.93 7.23
N ALA A 144 -7.54 -14.29 5.95
CA ALA A 144 -6.38 -14.00 5.12
C ALA A 144 -6.09 -12.50 5.03
N THR A 145 -7.12 -11.68 4.82
CA THR A 145 -7.00 -10.21 4.77
C THR A 145 -6.45 -9.64 6.07
N PHE A 146 -6.94 -10.14 7.22
CA PHE A 146 -6.46 -9.70 8.52
C PHE A 146 -4.99 -10.10 8.74
N ILE A 147 -4.65 -11.36 8.47
CA ILE A 147 -3.27 -11.88 8.62
C ILE A 147 -2.30 -11.10 7.74
N ILE A 148 -2.61 -10.91 6.45
CA ILE A 148 -1.72 -10.16 5.55
C ILE A 148 -1.62 -8.69 5.95
N GLY A 149 -2.70 -8.09 6.47
CA GLY A 149 -2.68 -6.73 6.99
C GLY A 149 -1.67 -6.58 8.12
N VAL A 150 -1.68 -7.49 9.09
CA VAL A 150 -0.68 -7.50 10.18
C VAL A 150 0.73 -7.63 9.63
N ILE A 151 0.95 -8.55 8.68
CA ILE A 151 2.27 -8.80 8.08
C ILE A 151 2.80 -7.57 7.35
N ILE A 152 1.97 -6.93 6.51
CA ILE A 152 2.35 -5.71 5.77
C ILE A 152 2.64 -4.56 6.74
N THR A 153 1.82 -4.38 7.78
CA THR A 153 2.07 -3.37 8.81
C THR A 153 3.39 -3.59 9.53
N LEU A 154 3.70 -4.83 9.92
CA LEU A 154 4.99 -5.18 10.54
C LEU A 154 6.17 -4.98 9.59
N TYR A 155 5.99 -5.28 8.29
CA TYR A 155 6.98 -5.03 7.27
C TYR A 155 7.35 -3.53 7.15
N HIS A 156 6.36 -2.63 7.15
CA HIS A 156 6.63 -1.19 7.07
C HIS A 156 7.05 -0.55 8.40
N LEU A 157 6.79 -1.20 9.53
CA LEU A 157 6.94 -0.61 10.86
C LEU A 157 8.32 0.04 11.11
N PRO A 158 9.47 -0.61 10.79
CA PRO A 158 10.78 -0.03 11.08
C PRO A 158 11.03 1.24 10.27
N VAL A 159 10.81 1.19 8.95
CA VAL A 159 11.08 2.34 8.09
C VAL A 159 10.18 3.52 8.45
N ILE A 160 8.90 3.27 8.78
CA ILE A 160 7.97 4.30 9.24
C ILE A 160 8.47 4.94 10.54
N PHE A 161 8.86 4.12 11.52
CA PHE A 161 9.36 4.61 12.80
C PHE A 161 10.61 5.49 12.62
N ILE A 162 11.53 5.03 11.79
CA ILE A 162 12.77 5.74 11.46
C ILE A 162 12.48 7.11 10.85
N LEU A 163 11.56 7.15 9.89
CA LEU A 163 11.18 8.40 9.22
C LEU A 163 10.48 9.38 10.16
N ASN A 164 9.75 8.92 11.16
CA ASN A 164 9.08 9.78 12.15
C ASN A 164 9.99 10.19 13.32
N PHE A 165 11.15 9.57 13.50
CA PHE A 165 11.98 9.77 14.69
C PHE A 165 12.49 11.21 14.87
N HIS A 166 12.65 11.94 13.76
CA HIS A 166 13.07 13.34 13.77
C HIS A 166 12.08 14.27 14.54
N HIS A 167 10.84 13.84 14.79
CA HIS A 167 9.88 14.56 15.63
C HIS A 167 10.07 14.34 17.15
N GLY A 168 11.05 13.52 17.54
CA GLY A 168 11.26 13.07 18.91
C GLY A 168 10.46 11.79 19.24
N LEU A 169 10.96 11.00 20.19
CA LEU A 169 10.47 9.64 20.48
C LEU A 169 8.96 9.56 20.71
N SER A 170 8.40 10.46 21.52
CA SER A 170 6.96 10.45 21.85
C SER A 170 6.09 10.63 20.60
N LYS A 171 6.37 11.65 19.78
CA LYS A 171 5.62 11.90 18.53
C LYS A 171 5.88 10.81 17.50
N ALA A 172 7.10 10.28 17.43
CA ALA A 172 7.44 9.20 16.53
C ALA A 172 6.59 7.95 16.78
N ILE A 173 6.35 7.58 18.04
CA ILE A 173 5.47 6.47 18.40
C ILE A 173 4.04 6.74 17.92
N VAL A 174 3.48 7.91 18.24
CA VAL A 174 2.10 8.25 17.86
C VAL A 174 1.89 8.25 16.35
N TYR A 175 2.80 8.90 15.60
CA TYR A 175 2.72 8.98 14.14
C TYR A 175 2.93 7.63 13.46
N THR A 176 3.82 6.81 14.01
CA THR A 176 4.02 5.44 13.52
C THR A 176 2.78 4.60 13.73
N LEU A 177 2.14 4.66 14.90
CA LEU A 177 0.89 3.94 15.16
C LEU A 177 -0.25 4.38 14.22
N LEU A 178 -0.38 5.68 13.99
CA LEU A 178 -1.36 6.24 13.06
C LEU A 178 -1.15 5.72 11.63
N GLN A 179 0.07 5.82 11.11
CA GLN A 179 0.40 5.37 9.75
C GLN A 179 0.30 3.85 9.62
N SER A 180 0.74 3.09 10.64
CA SER A 180 0.57 1.64 10.70
C SER A 180 -0.90 1.22 10.66
N ALA A 181 -1.78 1.95 11.33
CA ALA A 181 -3.23 1.72 11.27
C ALA A 181 -3.79 2.03 9.87
N ALA A 182 -3.32 3.10 9.21
CA ALA A 182 -3.74 3.44 7.86
C ALA A 182 -3.27 2.40 6.83
N VAL A 183 -2.02 1.93 6.94
CA VAL A 183 -1.44 0.83 6.14
C VAL A 183 -2.22 -0.47 6.34
N PHE A 184 -2.59 -0.79 7.59
CA PHE A 184 -3.43 -1.94 7.89
C PHE A 184 -4.81 -1.84 7.23
N ALA A 185 -5.43 -0.66 7.29
CA ALA A 185 -6.77 -0.42 6.77
C ALA A 185 -6.81 -0.42 5.23
N ILE A 186 -5.87 0.26 4.56
CA ILE A 186 -5.83 0.32 3.08
C ILE A 186 -5.60 -1.07 2.46
N ASN A 187 -4.93 -1.99 3.16
CA ASN A 187 -4.76 -3.38 2.73
C ASN A 187 -6.09 -4.10 2.42
N PHE A 188 -7.20 -3.71 3.06
CA PHE A 188 -8.53 -4.23 2.71
C PHE A 188 -8.95 -3.84 1.28
N GLY A 189 -8.60 -2.64 0.82
CA GLY A 189 -8.76 -2.19 -0.57
C GLY A 189 -8.01 -3.06 -1.56
N PHE A 190 -6.75 -3.36 -1.27
CA PHE A 190 -5.93 -4.23 -2.10
C PHE A 190 -6.44 -5.67 -2.14
N THR A 191 -6.84 -6.25 -0.99
CA THR A 191 -7.43 -7.59 -1.00
C THR A 191 -8.77 -7.62 -1.72
N TYR A 192 -9.59 -6.56 -1.59
CA TYR A 192 -10.82 -6.43 -2.36
C TYR A 192 -10.56 -6.42 -3.87
N LEU A 193 -9.61 -5.60 -4.34
CA LEU A 193 -9.17 -5.59 -5.73
C LEU A 193 -8.70 -6.98 -6.18
N PHE A 194 -7.90 -7.67 -5.35
CA PHE A 194 -7.44 -9.02 -5.65
C PHE A 194 -8.62 -10.00 -5.81
N THR A 195 -9.69 -9.87 -5.02
CA THR A 195 -10.88 -10.73 -5.18
C THR A 195 -11.66 -10.47 -6.48
N LEU A 196 -11.48 -9.30 -7.11
CA LEU A 196 -12.16 -8.96 -8.37
C LEU A 196 -11.47 -9.49 -9.62
N SER A 197 -10.14 -9.64 -9.60
CA SER A 197 -9.38 -10.02 -10.81
C SER A 197 -8.37 -11.15 -10.59
N LYS A 198 -7.86 -11.33 -9.36
CA LYS A 198 -6.66 -12.13 -9.04
C LYS A 198 -5.42 -11.74 -9.87
N ASN A 199 -5.49 -10.63 -10.60
CA ASN A 199 -4.43 -10.15 -11.48
C ASN A 199 -3.50 -9.24 -10.68
N VAL A 200 -2.19 -9.53 -10.72
CA VAL A 200 -1.19 -8.80 -9.93
C VAL A 200 -0.83 -7.41 -10.50
N ILE A 201 -1.06 -7.17 -11.79
CA ILE A 201 -0.79 -5.88 -12.44
C ILE A 201 -1.68 -4.78 -11.84
N LEU A 202 -2.95 -5.10 -11.58
CA LEU A 202 -3.91 -4.13 -11.06
C LEU A 202 -3.56 -3.57 -9.67
N PRO A 203 -3.23 -4.37 -8.64
CA PRO A 203 -2.75 -3.84 -7.37
C PRO A 203 -1.40 -3.12 -7.54
N SER A 204 -0.53 -3.54 -8.45
CA SER A 204 0.72 -2.80 -8.74
C SER A 204 0.45 -1.39 -9.27
N ILE A 205 -0.45 -1.24 -10.25
CA ILE A 205 -0.90 0.07 -10.73
C ILE A 205 -1.52 0.87 -9.57
N MET A 206 -2.39 0.24 -8.77
CA MET A 206 -3.05 0.91 -7.65
C MET A 206 -2.06 1.41 -6.60
N LEU A 207 -1.02 0.63 -6.27
CA LEU A 207 0.04 1.01 -5.35
C LEU A 207 0.86 2.19 -5.89
N THR A 208 1.31 2.11 -7.14
CA THR A 208 2.04 3.20 -7.79
C THR A 208 1.19 4.47 -7.86
N LEU A 209 -0.09 4.34 -8.20
CA LEU A 209 -1.03 5.45 -8.27
C LEU A 209 -1.26 6.10 -6.90
N TRP A 210 -1.54 5.28 -5.88
CA TRP A 210 -1.72 5.71 -4.50
C TRP A 210 -0.52 6.49 -4.00
N ASN A 211 0.68 5.93 -4.09
CA ASN A 211 1.90 6.54 -3.56
C ASN A 211 2.18 7.91 -4.22
N ASN A 212 2.00 8.00 -5.54
CA ASN A 212 2.27 9.23 -6.28
C ASN A 212 1.18 10.29 -6.09
N LEU A 213 -0.11 9.92 -6.11
CA LEU A 213 -1.20 10.86 -5.89
C LEU A 213 -1.20 11.40 -4.47
N ASN A 214 -1.07 10.51 -3.47
CA ASN A 214 -1.04 10.89 -2.07
C ASN A 214 0.09 11.89 -1.82
N LEU A 215 1.29 11.62 -2.35
CA LEU A 215 2.44 12.52 -2.22
C LEU A 215 2.22 13.85 -2.94
N ALA A 216 1.77 13.83 -4.19
CA ALA A 216 1.65 15.04 -5.01
C ALA A 216 0.53 15.98 -4.54
N ILE A 217 -0.58 15.43 -4.06
CA ILE A 217 -1.74 16.23 -3.66
C ILE A 217 -1.70 16.55 -2.15
N LEU A 218 -1.39 15.57 -1.31
CA LEU A 218 -1.50 15.69 0.15
C LEU A 218 -0.14 15.81 0.87
N GLY A 219 0.95 15.85 0.11
CA GLY A 219 2.31 16.01 0.63
C GLY A 219 2.91 14.74 1.21
N SER A 220 4.11 14.85 1.77
CA SER A 220 4.82 13.74 2.42
C SER A 220 4.64 13.77 3.93
N SER A 221 4.27 12.64 4.52
CA SER A 221 4.35 12.38 5.97
C SER A 221 5.64 11.63 6.37
N TYR A 222 6.60 11.53 5.46
CA TYR A 222 7.73 10.59 5.52
C TYR A 222 9.09 11.22 5.25
N LYS A 223 9.18 12.49 4.92
CA LYS A 223 10.46 13.12 4.57
C LYS A 223 10.92 14.04 5.69
N LEU A 224 12.23 14.06 5.92
CA LEU A 224 12.91 14.97 6.85
C LEU A 224 12.57 16.46 6.59
N LEU A 225 12.20 16.78 5.35
CA LEU A 225 11.58 18.04 4.98
C LEU A 225 10.17 17.74 4.41
N PRO A 226 9.11 18.45 4.85
CA PRO A 226 7.78 18.29 4.28
C PRO A 226 7.84 18.60 2.78
N VAL A 227 7.69 17.57 1.94
CA VAL A 227 7.36 17.82 0.53
C VAL A 227 5.91 18.24 0.51
N GLN A 228 5.71 19.54 0.27
CA GLN A 228 4.37 20.11 0.19
C GLN A 228 3.67 19.53 -1.04
N GLY A 229 2.46 19.01 -0.82
CA GLY A 229 1.54 18.70 -1.90
C GLY A 229 0.78 19.95 -2.33
N TYR A 230 -0.20 19.80 -3.20
CA TYR A 230 -1.12 20.88 -3.55
C TYR A 230 -2.08 21.29 -2.43
N ILE A 231 -2.16 20.50 -1.36
CA ILE A 231 -2.79 20.86 -0.09
C ILE A 231 -1.70 21.12 0.94
N ILE A 232 -1.70 22.35 1.48
CA ILE A 232 -0.93 22.68 2.69
C ILE A 232 -1.78 22.27 3.88
N GLY A 233 -1.17 21.56 4.82
CA GLY A 233 -1.73 21.24 6.12
C GLY A 233 -0.76 20.37 6.89
N ASN A 234 -1.10 20.02 8.12
CA ASN A 234 -0.31 19.04 8.87
C ASN A 234 -0.43 17.66 8.18
N PRO A 235 0.66 17.07 7.64
CA PRO A 235 0.59 15.80 6.92
C PRO A 235 0.03 14.66 7.78
N TYR A 236 0.22 14.67 9.10
CA TYR A 236 -0.36 13.64 9.97
C TYR A 236 -1.88 13.75 10.13
N ILE A 237 -2.48 14.85 9.72
CA ILE A 237 -3.94 15.05 9.68
C ILE A 237 -4.46 14.84 8.26
N VAL A 238 -3.90 15.59 7.30
CA VAL A 238 -4.46 15.74 5.94
C VAL A 238 -4.02 14.67 4.95
N ASN A 239 -2.91 13.97 5.23
CA ASN A 239 -2.40 12.96 4.31
C ASN A 239 -3.27 11.70 4.33
N GLY A 240 -3.18 10.93 3.25
CA GLY A 240 -3.80 9.62 3.13
C GLY A 240 -3.34 8.59 4.16
N LEU A 241 -2.18 8.77 4.79
CA LEU A 241 -1.72 7.94 5.91
C LEU A 241 -1.81 8.69 7.26
N GLY A 242 -2.43 9.87 7.25
CA GLY A 242 -2.84 10.62 8.43
C GLY A 242 -4.27 10.29 8.87
N ILE A 243 -4.83 11.15 9.73
CA ILE A 243 -6.16 10.95 10.33
C ILE A 243 -7.26 10.83 9.28
N PHE A 244 -7.33 11.75 8.31
CA PHE A 244 -8.42 11.75 7.32
C PHE A 244 -8.37 10.53 6.40
N GLY A 245 -7.18 10.13 5.97
CA GLY A 245 -7.01 8.91 5.19
C GLY A 245 -7.37 7.65 5.96
N LEU A 246 -6.96 7.55 7.24
CA LEU A 246 -7.35 6.45 8.12
C LEU A 246 -8.87 6.34 8.25
N ILE A 247 -9.58 7.45 8.44
CA ILE A 247 -11.05 7.47 8.51
C ILE A 247 -11.65 6.86 7.24
N TYR A 248 -11.22 7.33 6.06
CA TYR A 248 -11.69 6.81 4.78
C TYR A 248 -11.43 5.30 4.65
N PHE A 249 -10.23 4.85 5.02
CA PHE A 249 -9.86 3.45 4.93
C PHE A 249 -10.58 2.56 5.94
N ILE A 250 -10.91 3.04 7.13
CA ILE A 250 -11.73 2.29 8.09
C ILE A 250 -13.14 2.06 7.51
N PHE A 251 -13.78 3.10 6.97
CA PHE A 251 -15.09 2.94 6.35
C PHE A 251 -15.04 1.93 5.19
N PHE A 252 -14.03 2.02 4.33
CA PHE A 252 -13.86 1.04 3.27
C PHE A 252 -13.56 -0.37 3.80
N ALA A 253 -12.72 -0.50 4.82
CA ALA A 253 -12.38 -1.78 5.43
C ALA A 253 -13.62 -2.47 6.02
N ILE A 254 -14.52 -1.72 6.67
CA ILE A 254 -15.81 -2.24 7.16
C ILE A 254 -16.67 -2.74 6.00
N TYR A 255 -16.77 -1.97 4.91
CA TYR A 255 -17.48 -2.39 3.70
C TYR A 255 -16.88 -3.68 3.11
N ALA A 256 -15.57 -3.71 2.90
CA ALA A 256 -14.84 -4.84 2.33
C ALA A 256 -14.98 -6.08 3.22
N TYR A 257 -14.86 -5.93 4.55
CA TYR A 257 -15.04 -7.03 5.49
C TYR A 257 -16.42 -7.66 5.40
N LYS A 258 -17.48 -6.86 5.26
CA LYS A 258 -18.85 -7.37 5.03
C LYS A 258 -18.93 -8.15 3.71
N LYS A 259 -18.34 -7.62 2.62
CA LYS A 259 -18.30 -8.30 1.32
C LYS A 259 -17.53 -9.63 1.37
N PHE A 260 -16.38 -9.67 2.04
CA PHE A 260 -15.61 -10.91 2.23
C PHE A 260 -16.41 -11.95 2.98
N SER A 261 -17.28 -11.55 3.93
CA SER A 261 -18.16 -12.48 4.64
C SER A 261 -19.11 -13.24 3.73
N ILE A 262 -19.56 -12.59 2.66
CA ILE A 262 -20.49 -13.17 1.70
C ILE A 262 -19.70 -14.10 0.78
N LEU A 263 -18.56 -13.64 0.27
CA LEU A 263 -17.68 -14.45 -0.58
C LEU A 263 -17.19 -15.72 0.12
N ASP A 264 -16.81 -15.63 1.40
CA ASP A 264 -16.35 -16.78 2.19
C ASP A 264 -17.42 -17.86 2.39
N LYS A 265 -18.72 -17.54 2.24
CA LYS A 265 -19.82 -18.53 2.28
C LYS A 265 -19.96 -19.30 0.97
N HIS A 266 -19.43 -18.77 -0.12
CA HIS A 266 -19.49 -19.36 -1.46
C HIS A 266 -18.15 -20.00 -1.88
N MET A 267 -17.18 -20.09 -0.95
CA MET A 267 -15.89 -20.78 -1.08
C MET A 267 -15.85 -22.00 -0.16
#